data_AF-A0A2Z6GFR7-F1
#
_entry.id   AF-A0A2Z6GFR7-F1
#
_cell.length_a   1.000
_cell.length_b   1.000
_cell.length_c   1.000
_cell.angle_alpha   90.00
_cell.angle_beta   90.00
_cell.angle_gamma   90.00
#
_symmetry.space_group_name_H-M   'P 1'
#
loop_
_entity.id
_entity.type
_entity.pdbx_description
1 polymer ?
#
loop_
_entity_poly.entity_id
_entity_poly.type
_entity_poly.pdbx_seq_one_letter_code
_entity_poly.pdbx_strand_id
1 'polypeptide(L)' 'MAPIEKVEGRAIPFGLKNVDTDVIIPAKWLKTISREGLGKGAFETLRADPNNLFDQPEYRQAPILI' A
#
# COMPACT_ATOMS: atom_id res chain seq x y z
N MET A 1 10.21 10.64 14.85
CA MET A 1 9.11 11.02 13.95
C MET A 1 9.31 12.47 13.56
N ALA A 2 9.10 12.80 12.29
CA ALA A 2 9.10 14.19 11.82
C ALA A 2 7.65 14.71 11.81
N PRO A 3 7.41 15.98 12.15
CA PRO A 3 6.10 16.59 12.00
C PRO A 3 5.67 16.59 10.53
N ILE A 4 4.38 16.38 10.29
CA ILE A 4 3.77 16.51 8.95
C ILE A 4 3.06 17.86 8.91
N GLU A 5 3.53 18.77 8.07
CA GLU A 5 2.87 20.06 7.84
C GLU A 5 1.95 20.02 6.62
N LYS A 6 2.37 19.33 5.55
CA LYS A 6 1.63 19.24 4.29
C LYS A 6 2.01 17.96 3.53
N VAL A 7 1.02 17.30 2.94
CA VAL A 7 1.20 16.17 2.00
C VAL A 7 0.44 16.50 0.73
N GLU A 8 1.12 16.42 -0.42
CA GLU A 8 0.54 16.66 -1.73
C GLU A 8 0.95 15.55 -2.70
N GLY A 9 0.07 15.22 -3.63
CA GLY A 9 0.34 14.23 -4.66
C GLY A 9 -0.95 13.63 -5.21
N ARG A 10 -0.80 12.77 -6.21
CA ARG A 10 -1.93 12.04 -6.78
C ARG A 10 -2.43 11.01 -5.78
N ALA A 11 -3.75 10.90 -5.63
CA ALA A 11 -4.38 9.90 -4.79
C ALA A 11 -4.74 8.64 -5.60
N ILE A 12 -4.63 7.47 -4.97
CA ILE A 12 -5.14 6.20 -5.48
C ILE A 12 -6.60 6.05 -5.02
N PRO A 13 -7.58 5.96 -5.94
CA PRO A 13 -8.99 5.80 -5.58
C PRO A 13 -9.34 4.32 -5.40
N PHE A 14 -8.91 3.72 -4.29
CA PHE A 14 -9.09 2.28 -4.05
C PHE A 14 -10.54 1.92 -3.74
N GLY A 15 -11.25 2.73 -2.95
CA GLY A 15 -12.71 2.67 -2.80
C GLY A 15 -13.29 1.36 -2.23
N LEU A 16 -12.44 0.43 -1.77
CA LEU A 16 -12.89 -0.84 -1.18
C LEU A 16 -13.34 -0.62 0.26
N LYS A 17 -14.50 -1.19 0.62
CA LYS A 17 -14.99 -1.20 2.01
C LYS A 17 -14.38 -2.38 2.76
N ASN A 18 -14.27 -2.24 4.08
CA ASN A 18 -13.83 -3.32 4.98
C ASN A 18 -12.45 -3.90 4.61
N VAL A 19 -11.50 -3.03 4.28
CA VAL A 19 -10.10 -3.43 4.06
C VAL A 19 -9.51 -3.92 5.38
N ASP A 20 -9.29 -5.23 5.50
CA ASP A 20 -8.70 -5.84 6.70
C ASP A 20 -7.17 -5.80 6.70
N THR A 21 -6.55 -6.27 7.79
CA THR A 21 -5.10 -6.24 7.96
C THR A 21 -4.34 -7.14 6.99
N ASP A 22 -4.92 -8.29 6.60
CA ASP A 22 -4.28 -9.23 5.68
C ASP A 22 -4.35 -8.75 4.23
N VAL A 23 -5.38 -7.95 3.87
CA VAL A 23 -5.44 -7.21 2.61
C VAL A 23 -4.36 -6.13 2.56
N ILE A 24 -4.11 -5.41 3.66
CA ILE A 24 -3.04 -4.40 3.73
C ILE A 24 -1.66 -5.06 3.63
N ILE A 25 -1.41 -6.13 4.39
CA ILE A 25 -0.16 -6.87 4.36
C ILE A 25 -0.38 -8.31 4.84
N PRO A 26 -0.10 -9.34 4.02
CA PRO A 26 -0.31 -10.73 4.44
C PRO A 26 0.58 -11.13 5.62
N ALA A 27 0.03 -11.88 6.59
CA ALA A 27 0.73 -12.31 7.80
C ALA A 27 2.11 -12.98 7.56
N LYS A 28 2.34 -13.62 6.40
CA LYS A 28 3.65 -14.22 6.06
C LYS A 28 4.80 -13.20 6.06
N TRP A 29 4.53 -11.93 5.76
CA TRP A 29 5.51 -10.84 5.81
C TRP A 29 5.89 -10.44 7.23
N LEU A 30 5.06 -10.79 8.22
CA LEU A 30 5.22 -10.40 9.63
C LEU A 30 6.01 -11.43 10.45
N LYS A 31 6.58 -12.46 9.80
CA LYS A 31 7.44 -13.46 10.45
C LYS A 31 8.88 -12.98 10.69
N THR A 32 9.21 -11.76 10.26
CA THR A 32 10.53 -11.16 10.42
C THR A 32 10.63 -10.35 11.72
N ILE A 33 11.84 -10.25 12.28
CA ILE A 33 12.16 -9.31 13.35
C ILE A 33 12.67 -7.95 12.83
N SER A 34 12.99 -7.88 11.53
CA SER A 34 13.45 -6.64 10.89
C SER A 34 12.26 -5.74 10.57
N ARG A 35 12.47 -4.43 10.70
CA ARG A 35 11.51 -3.41 10.28
C ARG A 35 11.66 -3.03 8.80
N GLU A 36 12.71 -3.52 8.14
CA GLU A 36 13.04 -3.18 6.77
C GLU A 36 12.25 -4.03 5.77
N GLY A 37 11.93 -3.45 4.62
CA GLY A 37 11.38 -4.20 3.48
C GLY A 37 9.90 -4.59 3.57
N LEU A 38 9.22 -4.34 4.69
CA LEU A 38 7.78 -4.66 4.86
C LEU A 38 6.88 -4.00 3.80
N GLY A 39 7.28 -2.83 3.29
CA GLY A 39 6.55 -2.14 2.22
C GLY A 39 6.41 -2.96 0.92
N LYS A 40 7.27 -3.96 0.68
CA LYS A 40 7.14 -4.87 -0.47
C LYS A 40 5.92 -5.79 -0.37
N GLY A 41 5.45 -6.05 0.86
CA GLY A 41 4.25 -6.85 1.10
C GLY A 41 2.95 -6.04 1.10
N ALA A 42 3.02 -4.72 0.96
CA ALA A 42 1.84 -3.87 1.00
C ALA A 42 0.90 -4.18 -0.18
N PHE A 43 -0.34 -4.56 0.15
CA PHE A 43 -1.39 -4.93 -0.80
C PHE A 43 -0.99 -6.08 -1.74
N GLU A 44 -0.08 -6.98 -1.32
CA GLU A 44 0.47 -8.05 -2.17
C GLU A 44 -0.63 -8.89 -2.84
N THR A 45 -1.67 -9.26 -2.09
CA THR A 45 -2.80 -10.06 -2.62
C THR A 45 -3.53 -9.36 -3.76
N LEU A 46 -3.71 -8.03 -3.66
CA LEU A 46 -4.34 -7.23 -4.71
C LEU A 46 -3.41 -7.02 -5.90
N ARG A 47 -2.11 -6.83 -5.63
CA ARG A 47 -1.06 -6.67 -6.64
C ARG A 47 -0.74 -7.94 -7.43
N ALA A 48 -1.25 -9.08 -6.99
CA ALA A 48 -1.16 -10.33 -7.75
C ALA A 48 -1.94 -10.26 -9.08
N ASP A 49 -2.92 -9.36 -9.20
CA ASP A 49 -3.56 -9.03 -10.47
C ASP A 49 -2.63 -8.11 -11.30
N PRO A 50 -2.23 -8.49 -12.53
CA PRO A 50 -1.42 -7.65 -13.41
C PRO A 50 -2.08 -6.30 -13.76
N ASN A 51 -3.41 -6.19 -13.67
CA ASN A 51 -4.18 -4.98 -13.93
C ASN A 51 -4.55 -4.21 -12.65
N ASN A 52 -3.93 -4.56 -11.51
CA ASN A 52 -4.24 -3.94 -10.23
C ASN A 52 -4.09 -2.40 -10.28
N LEU A 53 -4.91 -1.73 -9.49
CA LEU A 53 -4.94 -0.27 -9.42
C LEU A 53 -3.61 0.33 -8.92
N PHE A 54 -2.92 -0.34 -8.00
CA PHE A 54 -1.76 0.22 -7.29
C PHE A 54 -0.50 0.34 -8.15
N ASP A 55 -0.36 -0.49 -9.19
CA ASP A 55 0.81 -0.54 -10.05
C ASP A 55 0.60 0.14 -11.42
N GLN A 56 -0.59 0.71 -11.67
CA GLN A 56 -0.83 1.49 -12.89
C GLN A 56 0.14 2.69 -12.95
N PRO A 57 0.67 3.01 -14.15
CA PRO A 57 1.65 4.08 -14.32
C PRO A 57 1.21 5.42 -13.72
N GLU A 58 -0.08 5.73 -13.83
CA GLU A 58 -0.69 6.94 -13.29
C GLU A 58 -0.60 7.08 -11.76
N TYR A 59 -0.54 5.97 -11.02
CA TYR A 59 -0.54 5.95 -9.56
C TYR A 59 0.84 5.63 -8.96
N ARG A 60 1.86 5.51 -9.81
CA ARG A 60 3.23 5.26 -9.36
C ARG A 60 3.67 6.36 -8.38
N GLN A 61 4.15 5.95 -7.20
CA GLN A 61 4.58 6.83 -6.12
C GLN A 61 3.48 7.74 -5.53
N ALA A 62 2.21 7.44 -5.78
CA ALA A 62 1.09 8.16 -5.17
C ALA A 62 1.18 8.11 -3.62
N PRO A 63 1.23 9.28 -2.93
CA PRO A 63 1.39 9.31 -1.48
C PRO A 63 0.07 9.22 -0.71
N ILE A 64 -1.07 9.24 -1.40
CA ILE A 64 -2.41 9.32 -0.81
C ILE A 64 -3.25 8.14 -1.30
N LEU A 65 -4.00 7.51 -0.40
CA LEU A 65 -4.93 6.42 -0.67
C LEU A 65 -6.33 6.85 -0.20
N ILE A 66 -7.35 6.65 -1.06
CA ILE A 66 -8.76 6.99 -0.79
C ILE A 66 -9.63 5.75 -0.94
#